data_AF-A0ABD6EA54-F1
#
_entry.id   AF-A0ABD6EA54-F1
#
_cell.length_a   1.000
_cell.length_b   1.000
_cell.length_c   1.000
_cell.angle_alpha   90.00
_cell.angle_beta   90.00
_cell.angle_gamma   90.00
#
_symmetry.space_group_name_H-M   'P 1'
#
loop_
_entity.id
_entity.type
_entity.pdbx_description
1 polymer ?
#
loop_
_entity_poly.entity_id
_entity_poly.type
_entity_poly.pdbx_seq_one_letter_code
_entity_poly.pdbx_strand_id
1 'polypeptide(L)'
;MLLILLLLQTQYCSARGFPDVTIFNEDEARSRLLMLDGHMYFHAGKSKNITFIAGAGGSIFLGDKDLSLIAELVSETVLAKFV
;
A
#
# COMPACT_ATOMS: atom_id res chain seq x y z
N MET A 1 12.54 37.62 25.53
CA MET A 1 11.21 37.64 24.88
C MET A 1 11.23 37.04 23.47
N LEU A 2 12.19 37.40 22.60
CA LEU A 2 12.31 36.84 21.23
C LEU A 2 12.48 35.31 21.19
N LEU A 3 13.26 34.75 22.12
CA LEU A 3 13.51 33.30 22.21
C LEU A 3 12.23 32.49 22.56
N ILE A 4 11.37 33.05 23.41
CA ILE A 4 10.10 32.42 23.80
C ILE A 4 9.12 32.41 22.62
N LEU A 5 9.10 33.50 21.84
CA LEU A 5 8.29 33.60 20.61
C LEU A 5 8.76 32.61 19.53
N LEU A 6 10.07 32.39 19.39
CA LEU A 6 10.64 31.39 18.48
C LEU A 6 10.29 29.96 18.89
N LEU A 7 10.33 29.64 20.20
CA LEU A 7 9.96 28.32 20.70
C LEU A 7 8.47 28.03 20.49
N LEU A 8 7.59 29.02 20.63
CA LEU A 8 6.16 28.89 20.36
C LEU A 8 5.84 28.56 18.89
N GLN A 9 6.66 29.03 17.93
CA GLN A 9 6.45 28.70 16.51
C GLN A 9 6.81 27.25 16.15
N THR A 10 7.77 26.64 16.87
CA THR A 10 8.13 25.23 16.64
C THR A 10 7.04 24.24 17.06
N GLN A 11 6.12 24.64 17.94
CA GLN A 11 4.98 23.82 18.37
C GLN A 11 3.81 23.82 17.38
N TYR A 12 3.82 24.74 16.40
CA TYR A 12 2.78 24.84 15.36
C TYR A 12 3.15 24.14 14.05
N CYS A 13 4.17 23.26 14.06
CA CYS A 13 4.31 22.27 13.00
C CYS A 13 3.30 21.13 13.21
N SER A 14 2.01 21.47 13.18
CA SER A 14 0.97 20.47 12.99
C SER A 14 1.16 19.93 11.58
N ALA A 15 1.69 18.70 11.47
CA ALA A 15 1.43 17.90 10.29
C ALA A 15 -0.09 17.77 10.21
N ARG A 16 -0.73 18.68 9.47
CA ARG A 16 -2.15 18.63 9.18
C ARG A 16 -2.37 17.27 8.54
N GLY A 17 -2.91 16.32 9.31
CA GLY A 17 -3.29 15.02 8.80
C GLY A 17 -4.15 15.27 7.57
N PHE A 18 -3.81 14.62 6.46
CA PHE A 18 -4.61 14.74 5.26
C PHE A 18 -6.05 14.36 5.62
N PRO A 19 -7.04 15.21 5.30
CA PRO A 19 -8.42 14.91 5.61
C PRO A 19 -8.81 13.63 4.88
N ASP A 20 -9.24 12.64 5.65
CA ASP A 20 -9.95 11.42 5.28
C ASP A 20 -9.93 11.11 3.77
N VAL A 21 -8.79 10.66 3.26
CA VAL A 21 -8.68 10.25 1.85
C VAL A 21 -9.48 8.97 1.72
N THR A 22 -10.60 9.04 1.01
CA THR A 22 -11.35 7.84 0.61
C THR A 22 -10.49 7.03 -0.36
N ILE A 23 -9.76 6.06 0.19
CA ILE A 23 -8.90 5.13 -0.55
C ILE A 23 -9.75 4.28 -1.50
N PHE A 24 -10.96 3.94 -1.07
CA PHE A 24 -11.86 3.04 -1.77
C PHE A 24 -13.01 3.83 -2.38
N ASN A 25 -13.01 3.92 -3.71
CA ASN A 25 -14.14 4.38 -4.50
C ASN A 25 -14.38 3.35 -5.60
N GLU A 26 -15.46 2.56 -5.50
CA GLU A 26 -15.77 1.48 -6.44
C GLU A 26 -16.03 1.97 -7.88
N ASP A 27 -16.35 3.24 -8.04
CA ASP A 27 -16.59 3.87 -9.34
C ASP A 27 -15.36 4.60 -9.89
N GLU A 28 -14.23 4.62 -9.17
CA GLU A 28 -13.02 5.24 -9.68
C GLU A 28 -12.44 4.44 -10.85
N ALA A 29 -12.39 5.05 -12.03
CA ALA A 29 -11.90 4.39 -13.23
C ALA A 29 -10.37 4.23 -13.27
N ARG A 30 -9.61 5.04 -12.53
CA ARG A 30 -8.13 5.05 -12.54
C ARG A 30 -7.56 4.20 -11.41
N SER A 31 -6.54 3.41 -11.74
CA SER A 31 -5.70 2.79 -10.71
C SER A 31 -4.81 3.84 -10.05
N ARG A 32 -4.50 3.66 -8.76
CA ARG A 32 -3.75 4.62 -7.94
C ARG A 32 -2.76 3.91 -7.03
N LEU A 33 -1.63 4.60 -6.77
CA LEU A 33 -0.70 4.29 -5.69
C LEU A 33 -0.76 5.44 -4.69
N LEU A 34 -1.06 5.15 -3.43
CA LEU A 34 -1.24 6.15 -2.37
C LEU A 34 -0.37 5.79 -1.17
N MET A 35 0.23 6.79 -0.51
CA MET A 35 0.90 6.61 0.78
C MET A 35 0.15 7.41 1.85
N LEU A 36 -0.39 6.71 2.85
CA LEU A 36 -1.17 7.29 3.95
C LEU A 36 -0.72 6.66 5.26
N ASP A 37 -0.37 7.48 6.25
CA ASP A 37 0.10 7.05 7.57
C ASP A 37 1.20 5.98 7.55
N GLY A 38 2.11 6.08 6.58
CA GLY A 38 3.21 5.12 6.41
C GLY A 38 2.84 3.83 5.68
N HIS A 39 1.56 3.62 5.37
CA HIS A 39 1.08 2.51 4.56
C HIS A 39 1.05 2.88 3.08
N MET A 40 1.45 1.93 2.22
CA MET A 40 1.31 2.04 0.76
C MET A 40 0.10 1.25 0.29
N TYR A 41 -0.81 1.91 -0.42
CA TYR A 41 -2.03 1.32 -0.97
C TYR A 41 -1.97 1.29 -2.49
N PHE A 42 -2.15 0.09 -3.05
CA PHE A 42 -2.33 -0.12 -4.48
C PHE A 42 -3.83 -0.34 -4.72
N HIS A 43 -4.49 0.61 -5.36
CA HIS A 43 -5.92 0.53 -5.67
C HIS A 43 -6.12 0.31 -7.17
N ALA A 44 -6.77 -0.80 -7.53
CA ALA A 44 -7.20 -1.05 -8.89
C ALA A 44 -8.47 -0.25 -9.19
N GLY A 45 -8.46 0.54 -10.26
CA GLY A 45 -9.68 1.20 -10.72
C GLY A 45 -10.71 0.18 -11.25
N LYS A 46 -11.94 0.62 -11.42
CA LYS A 46 -13.06 -0.18 -11.95
C LYS A 46 -12.66 -0.93 -13.21
N SER A 47 -12.81 -2.26 -13.17
CA SER A 47 -12.45 -3.16 -14.27
C SER A 47 -10.98 -3.08 -14.70
N LYS A 48 -10.06 -2.73 -13.79
CA LYS A 48 -8.60 -2.77 -13.97
C LYS A 48 -7.98 -3.76 -12.99
N ASN A 49 -6.73 -4.13 -13.27
CA ASN A 49 -5.91 -4.97 -12.40
C ASN A 49 -4.65 -4.20 -11.97
N ILE A 50 -4.08 -4.57 -10.82
CA ILE A 50 -2.70 -4.24 -10.47
C ILE A 50 -1.83 -5.43 -10.84
N THR A 51 -0.83 -5.19 -11.69
CA THR A 51 0.08 -6.23 -12.15
C THR A 51 1.50 -5.86 -11.73
N PHE A 52 2.20 -6.81 -11.13
CA PHE A 52 3.62 -6.70 -10.83
C PHE A 52 4.36 -7.70 -11.72
N ILE A 53 5.36 -7.22 -12.47
CA ILE A 53 6.13 -8.04 -13.41
C ILE A 53 7.61 -7.92 -13.04
N ALA A 54 8.23 -9.04 -12.72
CA ALA A 54 9.68 -9.11 -12.57
C ALA A 54 10.33 -9.40 -13.92
N GLY A 55 11.45 -8.74 -14.22
CA GLY A 55 12.25 -9.02 -15.42
C GLY A 55 12.98 -10.36 -15.33
N ALA A 56 13.72 -10.71 -16.38
CA ALA A 56 14.53 -11.93 -16.40
C ALA A 56 15.56 -11.92 -15.24
N GLY A 57 15.48 -12.93 -14.37
CA GLY A 57 16.31 -13.04 -13.16
C GLY A 57 15.88 -12.15 -11.99
N GLY A 58 14.76 -11.44 -12.10
CA GLY A 58 14.17 -10.69 -11.00
C GLY A 58 13.14 -11.52 -10.22
N SER A 59 13.01 -11.22 -8.93
CA SER A 59 11.99 -11.79 -8.04
C SER A 59 11.22 -10.67 -7.33
N ILE A 60 9.98 -10.95 -6.94
CA ILE A 60 9.18 -10.06 -6.10
C ILE A 60 8.97 -10.75 -4.76
N PHE A 61 9.28 -10.04 -3.68
CA PHE A 61 9.17 -10.56 -2.32
C PHE A 61 8.13 -9.80 -1.51
N LEU A 62 7.38 -10.52 -0.67
CA LEU A 62 6.54 -9.96 0.40
C LEU A 62 7.20 -10.32 1.74
N GLY A 63 7.89 -9.36 2.33
CA GLY A 63 8.76 -9.63 3.48
C GLY A 63 9.94 -10.50 3.06
N ASP A 64 10.09 -11.66 3.69
CA ASP A 64 11.10 -12.67 3.41
C ASP A 64 10.63 -13.75 2.42
N LYS A 65 9.41 -13.65 1.89
CA LYS A 65 8.80 -14.67 1.03
C LYS A 65 8.79 -14.27 -0.44
N ASP A 66 9.34 -15.11 -1.31
CA ASP A 66 9.20 -14.95 -2.75
C ASP A 66 7.76 -15.24 -3.19
N LEU A 67 7.13 -14.31 -3.93
CA LEU A 67 5.75 -14.46 -4.42
C LEU A 67 5.57 -15.64 -5.38
N SER A 68 6.62 -16.04 -6.10
CA SER A 68 6.57 -17.19 -6.99
C SER A 68 6.22 -18.48 -6.24
N LEU A 69 6.61 -18.58 -4.96
CA LEU A 69 6.35 -19.73 -4.09
C LEU A 69 4.97 -19.67 -3.42
N ILE A 70 4.33 -18.49 -3.37
CA ILE A 70 3.00 -18.34 -2.75
C ILE A 70 1.90 -18.94 -3.64
N ALA A 71 2.07 -18.88 -4.97
CA ALA A 71 1.13 -19.50 -5.91
C ALA A 71 0.99 -21.02 -5.71
N GLU A 72 2.08 -21.71 -5.34
CA GLU A 72 2.07 -23.14 -5.02
C GLU A 72 1.26 -23.43 -3.75
N LEU A 73 1.34 -22.58 -2.72
CA LEU A 73 0.65 -22.76 -1.44
C LEU A 73 -0.88 -22.66 -1.54
N VAL A 74 -1.39 -21.86 -2.49
CA VAL A 74 -2.85 -21.75 -2.72
C VAL A 74 -3.40 -23.03 -3.35
N SER A 75 -2.62 -23.70 -4.20
CA SER A 75 -2.99 -24.99 -4.80
C SER A 75 -3.09 -26.11 -3.75
N GLU A 76 -2.13 -26.20 -2.84
CA GLU A 76 -2.13 -27.21 -1.78
C GLU A 76 -3.27 -27.04 -0.78
N THR A 77 -3.63 -25.79 -0.47
CA THR A 77 -4.74 -25.48 0.46
C THR A 77 -6.11 -25.82 -0.15
N VAL A 78 -6.25 -25.69 -1.48
CA VAL A 78 -7.46 -26.11 -2.19
C VAL A 78 -7.56 -27.63 -2.22
N LEU A 79 -6.46 -28.35 -2.51
CA LEU A 79 -6.43 -29.82 -2.50
C LEU A 79 -6.70 -30.42 -1.11
N ALA A 80 -6.18 -29.81 -0.03
CA ALA A 80 -6.41 -30.25 1.35
C ALA A 80 -7.86 -30.05 1.84
N LYS A 81 -8.71 -29.32 1.10
CA LYS A 81 -10.15 -29.20 1.39
C LYS A 81 -11.02 -30.24 0.69
N PHE A 82 -10.45 -31.04 -0.21
CA PHE A 82 -11.16 -32.06 -1.00
C PHE A 82 -10.64 -33.49 -0.76
N VAL A 83 -9.82 -33.71 0.27
CA VAL A 83 -9.37 -35.02 0.75
C VAL A 83 -9.82 -35.22 2.19
#